data_AF-A0A960JAU9-F1
#
_entry.id   AF-A0A960JAU9-F1
#
_cell.length_a   1.000
_cell.length_b   1.000
_cell.length_c   1.000
_cell.angle_alpha   90.00
_cell.angle_beta   90.00
_cell.angle_gamma   90.00
#
_symmetry.space_group_name_H-M   'P 1'
#
loop_
_entity.id
_entity.type
_entity.pdbx_description
1 polymer ?
#
loop_
_entity_poly.entity_id
_entity_poly.type
_entity_poly.pdbx_seq_one_letter_code
_entity_poly.pdbx_strand_id
1 'polypeptide(L)'
;AGEREEVRYDFLVNATGPKLNFGATPGLGPEGNSLSVCTASHAAQTAKVFEEKIERMRRGERQRFIVGVGHGSCTCEGAAFEYVVNLEFELRSKGVRDKADILFVTNEYELGDFGIDGLHLEHGGFVTPSSIFTESLFAERGIDWITRAHVHRVDPGVAHIETLDGETRELPFDMAMLLPPFSGVGLKAYDAAGLEMTDRLFAPNGFLRVDANYEKVPYEKWSASDWPRTYQSSVYRNIFAPGIAFAPPHPISRPRQTASGLTISPAPPRTGMPSAMMGKAVARSITDMAKGRSETPTATASMAETGAACVASAGANPFTGTAASITVFPIVPDYARFPETGRDPRYTFGEIGLAGHWIKILLHHMFLYKARMRPGWRLIPE
;
A
#
# COMPACT_ATOMS: atom_id res chain seq x y z
N ALA A 1 1.36 23.91 22.42
CA ALA A 1 0.03 23.46 21.95
C ALA A 1 -0.27 24.20 20.65
N GLY A 2 -0.95 23.56 19.69
CA GLY A 2 -1.40 24.25 18.47
C GLY A 2 -2.54 25.22 18.75
N GLU A 3 -2.80 26.13 17.81
CA GLU A 3 -3.96 27.03 17.83
C GLU A 3 -5.20 26.31 17.27
N ARG A 4 -6.39 26.64 17.80
CA ARG A 4 -7.68 26.12 17.32
C ARG A 4 -8.44 27.24 16.63
N GLU A 5 -8.87 26.98 15.40
CA GLU A 5 -9.69 27.89 14.60
C GLU A 5 -10.92 27.15 14.05
N GLU A 6 -12.01 27.89 13.84
CA GLU A 6 -13.17 27.42 13.09
C GLU A 6 -13.09 27.91 11.65
N VAL A 7 -12.94 26.99 10.69
CA VAL A 7 -12.84 27.31 9.27
C VAL A 7 -14.13 26.93 8.56
N ARG A 8 -14.86 27.93 8.06
CA ARG A 8 -16.04 27.71 7.21
C ARG A 8 -15.60 27.32 5.80
N TYR A 9 -16.32 26.38 5.18
CA TYR A 9 -16.03 25.89 3.84
C TYR A 9 -17.30 25.70 3.02
N ASP A 10 -17.21 25.96 1.71
CA ASP A 10 -18.25 25.58 0.75
C ASP A 10 -18.09 24.11 0.36
N PHE A 11 -16.84 23.66 0.16
CA PHE A 11 -16.45 22.29 -0.16
C PHE A 11 -15.33 21.81 0.77
N LEU A 12 -15.37 20.55 1.17
CA LEU A 12 -14.34 19.89 1.98
C LEU A 12 -13.77 18.69 1.23
N VAL A 13 -12.44 18.62 1.13
CA VAL A 13 -11.74 17.47 0.55
C VAL A 13 -10.89 16.81 1.63
N ASN A 14 -11.30 15.62 2.06
CA ASN A 14 -10.53 14.78 2.96
C ASN A 14 -9.43 14.05 2.17
N ALA A 15 -8.22 14.62 2.17
CA ALA A 15 -7.03 14.03 1.58
C ALA A 15 -5.92 13.81 2.62
N THR A 16 -6.30 13.45 3.85
CA THR A 16 -5.36 13.33 5.00
C THR A 16 -4.39 12.15 4.90
N GLY A 17 -4.57 11.27 3.91
CA GLY A 17 -3.86 10.00 3.86
C GLY A 17 -4.26 9.07 5.01
N PRO A 18 -3.44 8.04 5.31
CA PRO A 18 -3.68 7.12 6.40
C PRO A 18 -3.09 7.62 7.72
N LYS A 19 -3.73 7.24 8.83
CA LYS A 19 -3.03 7.06 10.10
C LYS A 19 -2.31 5.71 10.08
N LEU A 20 -1.04 5.73 10.42
CA LEU A 20 -0.23 4.53 10.65
C LEU A 20 -0.64 3.90 11.98
N ASN A 21 -1.43 2.83 11.94
CA ASN A 21 -2.03 2.27 13.15
C ASN A 21 -1.11 1.22 13.80
N PHE A 22 0.04 1.67 14.29
CA PHE A 22 0.97 0.81 15.04
C PHE A 22 0.31 0.15 16.26
N GLY A 23 -0.65 0.84 16.90
CA GLY A 23 -1.39 0.32 18.04
C GLY A 23 -2.32 -0.86 17.75
N ALA A 24 -2.51 -1.24 16.47
CA ALA A 24 -3.22 -2.47 16.11
C ALA A 24 -2.47 -3.75 16.56
N THR A 25 -1.15 -3.67 16.69
CA THR A 25 -0.29 -4.78 17.12
C THR A 25 0.55 -4.32 18.32
N PRO A 26 0.35 -4.87 19.51
CA PRO A 26 1.16 -4.55 20.69
C PRO A 26 2.66 -4.64 20.41
N GLY A 27 3.39 -3.57 20.72
CA GLY A 27 4.84 -3.45 20.53
C GLY A 27 5.31 -3.19 19.08
N LEU A 28 4.41 -3.06 18.11
CA LEU A 28 4.75 -2.70 16.74
C LEU A 28 5.12 -1.20 16.62
N GLY A 29 6.05 -0.90 15.70
CA GLY A 29 6.39 0.45 15.28
C GLY A 29 7.62 1.06 15.96
N PRO A 30 8.10 2.22 15.44
CA PRO A 30 9.38 2.84 15.82
C PRO A 30 9.52 3.26 17.28
N GLU A 31 8.39 3.45 17.97
CA GLU A 31 8.30 3.75 19.41
C GLU A 31 8.16 2.47 20.27
N GLY A 32 8.09 1.31 19.63
CA GLY A 32 8.04 -0.02 20.23
C GLY A 32 9.28 -0.83 19.89
N ASN A 33 9.08 -2.06 19.40
CA ASN A 33 10.12 -3.07 19.20
C ASN A 33 10.47 -3.32 17.72
N SER A 34 9.95 -2.52 16.79
CA SER A 34 10.20 -2.68 15.34
C SER A 34 10.34 -1.34 14.63
N LEU A 35 10.71 -1.36 13.36
CA LEU A 35 11.02 -0.19 12.55
C LEU A 35 9.99 -0.02 11.44
N SER A 36 10.01 1.16 10.79
CA SER A 36 9.08 1.52 9.73
C SER A 36 9.76 2.41 8.69
N VAL A 37 9.28 2.39 7.46
CA VAL A 37 9.72 3.30 6.39
C VAL A 37 8.56 4.14 5.81
N CYS A 38 7.43 4.19 6.51
CA CYS A 38 6.23 4.89 6.03
C CYS A 38 6.38 6.42 6.01
N THR A 39 7.32 6.97 6.79
CA THR A 39 7.62 8.41 6.85
C THR A 39 9.12 8.64 6.69
N ALA A 40 9.50 9.87 6.31
CA ALA A 40 10.91 10.23 6.18
C ALA A 40 11.68 10.09 7.51
N SER A 41 11.06 10.42 8.64
CA SER A 41 11.68 10.26 9.96
C SER A 41 11.87 8.79 10.33
N HIS A 42 10.86 7.94 10.10
CA HIS A 42 11.00 6.50 10.36
C HIS A 42 12.06 5.87 9.46
N ALA A 43 12.12 6.25 8.18
CA ALA A 43 13.13 5.76 7.24
C ALA A 43 14.55 6.15 7.69
N ALA A 44 14.77 7.38 8.16
CA ALA A 44 16.06 7.82 8.68
C ALA A 44 16.47 7.07 9.96
N GLN A 45 15.53 6.81 10.88
CA GLN A 45 15.79 5.99 12.07
C GLN A 45 16.15 4.55 11.67
N THR A 46 15.39 3.97 10.74
CA THR A 46 15.60 2.61 10.25
C THR A 46 16.98 2.46 9.60
N ALA A 47 17.41 3.44 8.82
CA ALA A 47 18.73 3.47 8.19
C ALA A 47 19.87 3.43 9.23
N LYS A 48 19.76 4.21 10.33
CA LYS A 48 20.76 4.18 11.41
C LYS A 48 20.89 2.80 12.04
N VAL A 49 19.75 2.17 12.37
CA VAL A 49 19.77 0.81 12.94
C VAL A 49 20.38 -0.18 11.95
N PHE A 50 20.04 -0.07 10.65
CA PHE A 50 20.62 -0.92 9.62
C PHE A 50 22.14 -0.78 9.50
N GLU A 51 22.66 0.45 9.54
CA GLU A 51 24.11 0.73 9.56
C GLU A 51 24.80 0.07 10.75
N GLU A 52 24.20 0.13 11.95
CA GLU A 52 24.74 -0.56 13.13
C GLU A 52 24.80 -2.08 12.93
N LYS A 53 23.78 -2.69 12.30
CA LYS A 53 23.78 -4.13 11.99
C LYS A 53 24.88 -4.50 10.99
N ILE A 54 25.12 -3.64 9.99
CA ILE A 54 26.22 -3.82 9.04
C ILE A 54 27.56 -3.84 9.79
N GLU A 55 27.79 -2.92 10.72
CA GLU A 55 29.03 -2.89 11.51
C GLU A 55 29.21 -4.13 12.40
N ARG A 56 28.12 -4.64 12.98
CA ARG A 56 28.12 -5.92 13.73
C ARG A 56 28.51 -7.10 12.82
N MET A 57 27.92 -7.17 11.62
CA MET A 57 28.28 -8.21 10.66
C MET A 57 29.72 -8.08 10.15
N ARG A 58 30.26 -6.87 9.99
CA ARG A 58 31.69 -6.67 9.67
C ARG A 58 32.60 -7.28 10.73
N ARG A 59 32.20 -7.24 12.00
CA ARG A 59 32.90 -7.90 13.11
C ARG A 59 32.70 -9.42 13.19
N GLY A 60 31.88 -10.00 12.31
CA GLY A 60 31.65 -11.45 12.25
C GLY A 60 30.36 -11.93 12.92
N GLU A 61 29.55 -11.04 13.48
CA GLU A 61 28.29 -11.41 14.11
C GLU A 61 27.25 -11.78 13.05
N ARG A 62 26.52 -12.89 13.23
CA ARG A 62 25.32 -13.18 12.42
C ARG A 62 24.18 -12.28 12.87
N GLN A 63 23.36 -11.77 11.94
CA GLN A 63 22.22 -10.91 12.25
C GLN A 63 20.95 -11.43 11.56
N ARG A 64 19.83 -11.43 12.29
CA ARG A 64 18.51 -11.85 11.81
C ARG A 64 17.63 -10.64 11.48
N PHE A 65 17.12 -10.60 10.26
CA PHE A 65 16.25 -9.55 9.75
C PHE A 65 14.85 -10.09 9.49
N ILE A 66 13.85 -9.42 10.04
CA ILE A 66 12.45 -9.62 9.65
C ILE A 66 12.00 -8.38 8.88
N VAL A 67 11.47 -8.58 7.68
CA VAL A 67 10.87 -7.52 6.87
C VAL A 67 9.48 -7.93 6.46
N GLY A 68 8.52 -7.01 6.41
CA GLY A 68 7.18 -7.37 5.93
C GLY A 68 6.07 -6.50 6.47
N VAL A 69 4.93 -7.12 6.75
CA VAL A 69 3.77 -6.48 7.36
C VAL A 69 3.56 -6.93 8.81
N GLY A 70 3.20 -5.98 9.66
CA GLY A 70 3.07 -6.16 11.10
C GLY A 70 1.66 -6.50 11.59
N HIS A 71 0.71 -6.80 10.71
CA HIS A 71 -0.67 -7.14 11.07
C HIS A 71 -1.37 -7.86 9.90
N GLY A 72 -2.38 -8.68 10.21
CA GLY A 72 -3.14 -9.47 9.22
C GLY A 72 -4.00 -8.66 8.25
N SER A 73 -4.21 -7.37 8.50
CA SER A 73 -5.00 -6.46 7.65
C SER A 73 -4.17 -5.28 7.09
N CYS A 74 -2.86 -5.47 6.99
CA CYS A 74 -1.97 -4.48 6.40
C CYS A 74 -2.22 -4.29 4.89
N THR A 75 -1.63 -3.21 4.38
CA THR A 75 -1.49 -2.89 2.95
C THR A 75 -0.05 -2.42 2.72
N CYS A 76 0.28 -2.01 1.50
CA CYS A 76 1.62 -1.56 1.08
C CYS A 76 2.67 -2.69 1.05
N GLU A 77 2.25 -3.89 0.69
CA GLU A 77 3.07 -5.07 0.44
C GLU A 77 4.18 -4.77 -0.58
N GLY A 78 3.86 -3.98 -1.62
CA GLY A 78 4.85 -3.52 -2.59
C GLY A 78 6.01 -2.70 -1.99
N ALA A 79 5.75 -1.94 -0.92
CA ALA A 79 6.81 -1.20 -0.22
C ALA A 79 7.64 -2.11 0.69
N ALA A 80 7.03 -3.12 1.31
CA ALA A 80 7.75 -4.14 2.07
C ALA A 80 8.66 -4.98 1.14
N PHE A 81 8.13 -5.36 -0.04
CA PHE A 81 8.88 -6.03 -1.10
C PHE A 81 10.05 -5.16 -1.60
N GLU A 82 9.81 -3.89 -1.94
CA GLU A 82 10.89 -2.97 -2.33
C GLU A 82 11.97 -2.87 -1.24
N TYR A 83 11.58 -2.78 0.03
CA TYR A 83 12.53 -2.66 1.13
C TYR A 83 13.37 -3.92 1.32
N VAL A 84 12.77 -5.13 1.36
CA VAL A 84 13.54 -6.37 1.60
C VAL A 84 14.56 -6.62 0.50
N VAL A 85 14.21 -6.35 -0.76
CA VAL A 85 15.11 -6.54 -1.89
C VAL A 85 16.25 -5.49 -1.87
N ASN A 86 15.99 -4.23 -1.51
CA ASN A 86 17.07 -3.25 -1.35
C ASN A 86 17.94 -3.52 -0.11
N LEU A 87 17.36 -3.97 1.00
CA LEU A 87 18.11 -4.39 2.18
C LEU A 87 19.10 -5.51 1.79
N GLU A 88 18.62 -6.52 1.08
CA GLU A 88 19.43 -7.64 0.62
C GLU A 88 20.53 -7.20 -0.34
N PHE A 89 20.21 -6.32 -1.29
CA PHE A 89 21.16 -5.73 -2.22
C PHE A 89 22.27 -4.95 -1.50
N GLU A 90 21.91 -4.11 -0.53
CA GLU A 90 22.88 -3.34 0.25
C GLU A 90 23.79 -4.27 1.07
N LEU A 91 23.26 -5.33 1.67
CA LEU A 91 24.09 -6.32 2.38
C LEU A 91 25.11 -7.00 1.47
N ARG A 92 24.74 -7.30 0.21
CA ARG A 92 25.70 -7.82 -0.80
C ARG A 92 26.74 -6.77 -1.17
N SER A 93 26.30 -5.55 -1.46
CA SER A 93 27.16 -4.42 -1.81
C SER A 93 28.21 -4.14 -0.71
N LYS A 94 27.83 -4.29 0.55
CA LYS A 94 28.72 -4.13 1.71
C LYS A 94 29.54 -5.39 2.06
N GLY A 95 29.35 -6.50 1.35
CA GLY A 95 30.10 -7.75 1.54
C GLY A 95 29.80 -8.48 2.84
N VAL A 96 28.58 -8.33 3.40
CA VAL A 96 28.17 -8.91 4.69
C VAL A 96 26.95 -9.84 4.60
N ARG A 97 26.43 -10.07 3.40
CA ARG A 97 25.20 -10.83 3.14
C ARG A 97 25.22 -12.26 3.71
N ASP A 98 26.37 -12.92 3.73
CA ASP A 98 26.59 -14.28 4.23
C ASP A 98 26.33 -14.42 5.75
N LYS A 99 26.34 -13.29 6.47
CA LYS A 99 26.07 -13.21 7.90
C LYS A 99 24.64 -12.78 8.21
N ALA A 100 23.80 -12.57 7.20
CA ALA A 100 22.42 -12.14 7.37
C ALA A 100 21.44 -13.30 7.11
N ASP A 101 20.56 -13.54 8.08
CA ASP A 101 19.35 -14.36 7.89
C ASP A 101 18.20 -13.39 7.61
N ILE A 102 17.53 -13.49 6.46
CA ILE A 102 16.48 -12.54 6.03
C ILE A 102 15.17 -13.30 5.87
N LEU A 103 14.16 -12.89 6.64
CA LEU A 103 12.81 -13.45 6.61
C LEU A 103 11.79 -12.39 6.21
N PHE A 104 11.01 -12.67 5.18
CA PHE A 104 9.87 -11.86 4.76
C PHE A 104 8.56 -12.39 5.35
N VAL A 105 7.79 -11.58 6.07
CA VAL A 105 6.51 -11.99 6.69
C VAL A 105 5.37 -11.20 6.09
N THR A 106 4.38 -11.89 5.52
CA THR A 106 3.25 -11.25 4.86
C THR A 106 1.89 -11.87 5.21
N ASN A 107 0.85 -11.04 5.20
CA ASN A 107 -0.56 -11.44 5.33
C ASN A 107 -1.18 -11.87 3.99
N GLU A 108 -0.43 -11.80 2.89
CA GLU A 108 -0.85 -12.26 1.58
C GLU A 108 -1.07 -13.79 1.57
N TYR A 109 -2.05 -14.26 0.78
CA TYR A 109 -2.33 -15.69 0.67
C TYR A 109 -1.25 -16.44 -0.12
N GLU A 110 -0.81 -15.83 -1.21
CA GLU A 110 0.36 -16.17 -2.01
C GLU A 110 1.29 -14.96 -2.04
N LEU A 111 2.60 -15.21 -2.09
CA LEU A 111 3.58 -14.13 -2.17
C LEU A 111 3.33 -13.29 -3.44
N GLY A 112 3.38 -11.96 -3.38
CA GLY A 112 3.16 -11.12 -4.55
C GLY A 112 1.69 -10.96 -4.98
N ASP A 113 0.74 -11.18 -4.06
CA ASP A 113 -0.66 -10.77 -4.20
C ASP A 113 -0.78 -9.23 -4.28
N PHE A 114 0.07 -8.53 -3.53
CA PHE A 114 0.16 -7.08 -3.40
C PHE A 114 -1.15 -6.36 -3.00
N GLY A 115 -2.10 -7.08 -2.40
CA GLY A 115 -3.41 -6.56 -2.01
C GLY A 115 -4.36 -6.33 -3.19
N ILE A 116 -4.06 -6.94 -4.34
CA ILE A 116 -4.80 -6.77 -5.59
C ILE A 116 -5.14 -8.11 -6.26
N ASP A 117 -5.22 -9.20 -5.52
CA ASP A 117 -5.51 -10.55 -6.02
C ASP A 117 -4.43 -11.07 -7.00
N GLY A 118 -3.17 -10.68 -6.77
CA GLY A 118 -2.04 -11.06 -7.61
C GLY A 118 -2.10 -10.47 -9.02
N LEU A 119 -1.16 -10.88 -9.86
CA LEU A 119 -1.00 -10.40 -11.24
C LEU A 119 -0.60 -11.54 -12.16
N HIS A 120 -0.99 -11.41 -13.42
CA HIS A 120 -0.55 -12.28 -14.51
C HIS A 120 0.38 -11.46 -15.40
N LEU A 121 1.69 -11.70 -15.29
CA LEU A 121 2.72 -10.90 -15.96
C LEU A 121 3.14 -11.60 -17.26
N GLU A 122 3.00 -10.92 -18.40
CA GLU A 122 3.58 -11.40 -19.66
C GLU A 122 5.09 -11.12 -19.69
N HIS A 123 5.91 -12.18 -19.75
CA HIS A 123 7.36 -12.09 -19.91
C HIS A 123 7.85 -13.14 -20.90
N GLY A 124 8.56 -12.72 -21.95
CA GLY A 124 9.15 -13.63 -22.94
C GLY A 124 8.13 -14.51 -23.68
N GLY A 125 6.88 -14.07 -23.82
CA GLY A 125 5.79 -14.81 -24.46
C GLY A 125 5.02 -15.77 -23.55
N PHE A 126 5.32 -15.80 -22.24
CA PHE A 126 4.61 -16.60 -21.25
C PHE A 126 3.93 -15.71 -20.22
N VAL A 127 2.72 -16.09 -19.80
CA VAL A 127 2.01 -15.44 -18.71
C VAL A 127 2.38 -16.14 -17.40
N THR A 128 3.04 -15.41 -16.50
CA THR A 128 3.54 -15.91 -15.22
C THR A 128 2.82 -15.22 -14.07
N PRO A 129 2.25 -15.96 -13.10
CA PRO A 129 1.71 -15.35 -11.89
C PRO A 129 2.79 -14.56 -11.12
N SER A 130 2.40 -13.45 -10.49
CA SER A 130 3.30 -12.66 -9.64
C SER A 130 3.88 -13.45 -8.48
N SER A 131 3.22 -14.52 -8.04
CA SER A 131 3.74 -15.44 -7.02
C SER A 131 5.00 -16.16 -7.47
N ILE A 132 4.97 -16.82 -8.62
CA ILE A 132 6.14 -17.49 -9.19
C ILE A 132 7.29 -16.51 -9.40
N PHE A 133 6.99 -15.31 -9.91
CA PHE A 133 7.99 -14.27 -10.11
C PHE A 133 8.64 -13.83 -8.78
N THR A 134 7.83 -13.59 -7.76
CA THR A 134 8.31 -13.09 -6.45
C THR A 134 9.08 -14.17 -5.70
N GLU A 135 8.59 -15.41 -5.71
CA GLU A 135 9.27 -16.57 -5.11
C GLU A 135 10.61 -16.85 -5.77
N SER A 136 10.69 -16.80 -7.11
CA SER A 136 11.96 -16.97 -7.84
C SER A 136 12.98 -15.91 -7.45
N LEU A 137 12.56 -14.64 -7.34
CA LEU A 137 13.45 -13.54 -6.95
C LEU A 137 13.95 -13.72 -5.50
N PHE A 138 13.07 -14.13 -4.59
CA PHE A 138 13.44 -14.36 -3.19
C PHE A 138 14.40 -15.53 -3.04
N ALA A 139 14.14 -16.64 -3.75
CA ALA A 139 15.01 -17.81 -3.77
C ALA A 139 16.40 -17.46 -4.32
N GLU A 140 16.50 -16.74 -5.44
CA GLU A 140 17.78 -16.29 -6.02
C GLU A 140 18.57 -15.42 -5.02
N ARG A 141 17.88 -14.61 -4.22
CA ARG A 141 18.46 -13.70 -3.23
C ARG A 141 18.65 -14.31 -1.85
N GLY A 142 18.25 -15.57 -1.64
CA GLY A 142 18.30 -16.27 -0.37
C GLY A 142 17.46 -15.61 0.73
N ILE A 143 16.32 -15.02 0.36
CA ILE A 143 15.34 -14.43 1.27
C ILE A 143 14.31 -15.52 1.56
N ASP A 144 14.13 -15.89 2.82
CA ASP A 144 13.07 -16.81 3.24
C ASP A 144 11.75 -16.05 3.42
N TRP A 145 10.60 -16.72 3.38
CA TRP A 145 9.31 -16.08 3.57
C TRP A 145 8.30 -16.91 4.36
N ILE A 146 7.37 -16.22 5.02
CA ILE A 146 6.15 -16.77 5.60
C ILE A 146 4.98 -15.94 5.09
N THR A 147 4.09 -16.57 4.33
CA THR A 147 2.80 -16.00 3.88
C THR A 147 1.71 -16.28 4.90
N ARG A 148 0.52 -15.70 4.69
CA ARG A 148 -0.69 -15.97 5.47
C ARG A 148 -0.52 -15.69 6.96
N ALA A 149 0.39 -14.80 7.32
CA ALA A 149 0.76 -14.52 8.69
C ALA A 149 0.18 -13.20 9.19
N HIS A 150 -0.30 -13.24 10.42
CA HIS A 150 -0.67 -12.09 11.21
C HIS A 150 0.32 -11.97 12.37
N VAL A 151 1.09 -10.89 12.41
CA VAL A 151 1.90 -10.54 13.59
C VAL A 151 0.95 -9.96 14.65
N HIS A 152 0.72 -10.69 15.74
CA HIS A 152 -0.19 -10.27 16.81
C HIS A 152 0.53 -9.59 17.98
N ARG A 153 1.85 -9.72 18.10
CA ARG A 153 2.67 -9.02 19.10
C ARG A 153 4.12 -8.93 18.64
N VAL A 154 4.80 -7.84 19.02
CA VAL A 154 6.26 -7.69 18.85
C VAL A 154 6.86 -7.38 20.21
N ASP A 155 7.61 -8.32 20.76
CA ASP A 155 8.41 -8.14 21.98
C ASP A 155 9.85 -7.74 21.61
N PRO A 156 10.68 -7.28 22.57
CA PRO A 156 12.09 -7.00 22.28
C PRO A 156 12.81 -8.21 21.67
N GLY A 157 13.16 -8.13 20.39
CA GLY A 157 13.90 -9.16 19.66
C GLY A 157 13.09 -10.39 19.22
N VAL A 158 11.76 -10.41 19.39
CA VAL A 158 10.91 -11.53 18.95
C VAL A 158 9.56 -11.04 18.42
N ALA A 159 9.17 -11.46 17.21
CA ALA A 159 7.85 -11.24 16.65
C ALA A 159 6.99 -12.51 16.80
N HIS A 160 5.76 -12.35 17.27
CA HIS A 160 4.81 -13.45 17.46
C HIS A 160 3.79 -13.44 16.33
N ILE A 161 3.66 -14.56 15.61
CA ILE A 161 2.75 -14.68 14.48
C ILE A 161 1.71 -15.77 14.70
N GLU A 162 0.56 -15.61 14.07
CA GLU A 162 -0.46 -16.64 13.83
C GLU A 162 -0.68 -16.74 12.32
N THR A 163 -0.67 -17.95 11.76
CA THR A 163 -0.96 -18.17 10.34
C THR A 163 -2.42 -18.50 10.10
N LEU A 164 -2.89 -18.45 8.84
CA LEU A 164 -4.25 -18.86 8.48
C LEU A 164 -4.59 -20.29 8.89
N ASP A 165 -3.60 -21.17 8.97
CA ASP A 165 -3.75 -22.57 9.39
C ASP A 165 -3.86 -22.71 10.92
N GLY A 166 -3.79 -21.60 11.67
CA GLY A 166 -3.84 -21.56 13.13
C GLY A 166 -2.51 -21.86 13.81
N GLU A 167 -1.43 -22.02 13.04
CA GLU A 167 -0.09 -22.23 13.61
C GLU A 167 0.46 -20.93 14.18
N THR A 168 0.92 -20.98 15.44
CA THR A 168 1.61 -19.88 16.09
C THR A 168 3.12 -20.10 16.09
N ARG A 169 3.89 -19.04 15.81
CA ARG A 169 5.36 -19.09 15.81
C ARG A 169 5.96 -17.85 16.47
N GLU A 170 7.10 -18.06 17.12
CA GLU A 170 7.97 -16.99 17.58
C GLU A 170 9.13 -16.83 16.60
N LEU A 171 9.36 -15.60 16.14
CA LEU A 171 10.37 -15.26 15.14
C LEU A 171 11.42 -14.33 15.78
N PRO A 172 12.57 -14.85 16.23
CA PRO A 172 13.62 -14.02 16.80
C PRO A 172 14.28 -13.13 15.74
N PHE A 173 14.57 -11.88 16.08
CA PHE A 173 15.20 -10.92 15.18
C PHE A 173 16.22 -10.02 15.90
N ASP A 174 17.22 -9.57 15.16
CA ASP A 174 18.10 -8.48 15.56
C ASP A 174 17.59 -7.13 15.03
N MET A 175 16.87 -7.14 13.91
CA MET A 175 16.20 -5.99 13.31
C MET A 175 14.88 -6.41 12.66
N ALA A 176 13.78 -5.74 12.97
CA ALA A 176 12.49 -5.93 12.33
C ALA A 176 12.01 -4.64 11.67
N MET A 177 11.65 -4.66 10.38
CA MET A 177 10.95 -3.57 9.69
C MET A 177 9.58 -4.10 9.26
N LEU A 178 8.53 -3.66 9.95
CA LEU A 178 7.18 -4.18 9.78
C LEU A 178 6.20 -3.03 9.53
N LEU A 179 5.52 -3.06 8.39
CA LEU A 179 4.54 -2.04 8.03
C LEU A 179 3.24 -2.21 8.86
N PRO A 180 2.69 -1.13 9.44
CA PRO A 180 1.45 -1.20 10.20
C PRO A 180 0.22 -1.19 9.28
N PRO A 181 -0.94 -1.63 9.78
CA PRO A 181 -2.19 -1.44 9.07
C PRO A 181 -2.55 0.05 9.06
N PHE A 182 -3.36 0.45 8.08
CA PHE A 182 -3.82 1.82 7.95
C PHE A 182 -5.24 1.98 8.50
N SER A 183 -5.49 3.11 9.14
CA SER A 183 -6.82 3.59 9.49
C SER A 183 -7.01 5.02 8.99
N GLY A 184 -8.23 5.54 9.09
CA GLY A 184 -8.44 6.99 8.99
C GLY A 184 -7.77 7.73 10.15
N VAL A 185 -7.59 9.04 9.98
CA VAL A 185 -6.87 9.89 10.96
C VAL A 185 -7.63 10.17 12.25
N GLY A 186 -8.86 9.64 12.39
CA GLY A 186 -9.70 9.84 13.56
C GLY A 186 -10.47 11.15 13.52
N LEU A 187 -10.86 11.62 12.33
CA LEU A 187 -11.78 12.75 12.20
C LEU A 187 -13.11 12.38 12.84
N LYS A 188 -13.67 13.32 13.61
CA LYS A 188 -15.02 13.25 14.15
C LYS A 188 -15.94 14.15 13.35
N ALA A 189 -17.19 13.75 13.22
CA ALA A 189 -18.22 14.56 12.56
C ALA A 189 -19.34 14.87 13.54
N TYR A 190 -19.78 16.12 13.54
CA TYR A 190 -20.88 16.63 14.36
C TYR A 190 -21.87 17.35 13.47
N ASP A 191 -23.16 17.19 13.73
CA ASP A 191 -24.20 17.94 13.04
C ASP A 191 -24.37 19.37 13.59
N ALA A 192 -25.31 20.12 13.02
CA ALA A 192 -25.59 21.50 13.44
C ALA A 192 -26.12 21.61 14.88
N ALA A 193 -26.65 20.53 15.46
CA ALA A 193 -27.09 20.47 16.85
C ALA A 193 -25.98 20.01 17.81
N GLY A 194 -24.79 19.71 17.28
CA GLY A 194 -23.64 19.21 18.05
C GLY A 194 -23.71 17.70 18.36
N LEU A 195 -24.63 16.96 17.74
CA LEU A 195 -24.70 15.51 17.91
C LEU A 195 -23.61 14.82 17.07
N GLU A 196 -22.94 13.85 17.67
CA GLU A 196 -21.90 13.08 16.97
C GLU A 196 -22.52 12.18 15.90
N MET A 197 -21.98 12.25 14.68
CA MET A 197 -22.40 11.47 13.52
C MET A 197 -21.22 10.85 12.77
N THR A 198 -20.11 10.64 13.48
CA THR A 198 -18.89 10.02 12.94
C THR A 198 -19.19 8.72 12.21
N ASP A 199 -19.97 7.82 12.80
CA ASP A 199 -20.28 6.50 12.22
C ASP A 199 -21.17 6.55 10.97
N ARG A 200 -21.81 7.70 10.71
CA ARG A 200 -22.59 7.93 9.49
C ARG A 200 -21.69 8.29 8.31
N LEU A 201 -20.59 9.02 8.57
CA LEU A 201 -19.67 9.51 7.53
C LEU A 201 -18.48 8.59 7.31
N PHE A 202 -18.04 7.91 8.36
CA PHE A 202 -16.83 7.10 8.35
C PHE A 202 -17.18 5.62 8.50
N ALA A 203 -16.39 4.76 7.87
CA ALA A 203 -16.38 3.33 8.14
C ALA A 203 -15.73 3.06 9.52
N PRO A 204 -15.92 1.87 10.13
CA PRO A 204 -15.35 1.56 11.45
C PRO A 204 -13.83 1.69 11.55
N ASN A 205 -13.11 1.57 10.43
CA ASN A 205 -11.66 1.81 10.33
C ASN A 205 -11.29 3.30 10.17
N GLY A 206 -12.27 4.22 10.27
CA GLY A 206 -12.09 5.67 10.21
C GLY A 206 -11.97 6.26 8.82
N PHE A 207 -12.03 5.47 7.74
CA PHE A 207 -12.01 6.01 6.38
C PHE A 207 -13.38 6.56 5.97
N LEU A 208 -13.40 7.59 5.12
CA LEU A 208 -14.64 8.28 4.74
C LEU A 208 -15.44 7.46 3.72
N ARG A 209 -16.74 7.27 3.96
CA ARG A 209 -17.65 6.61 3.01
C ARG A 209 -17.97 7.52 1.84
N VAL A 210 -17.74 7.02 0.64
CA VAL A 210 -17.93 7.74 -0.63
C VAL A 210 -19.02 7.06 -1.49
N ASP A 211 -19.11 7.41 -2.77
CA ASP A 211 -20.06 6.90 -3.75
C ASP A 211 -19.78 5.45 -4.19
N ALA A 212 -19.71 4.54 -3.23
CA ALA A 212 -19.44 3.12 -3.43
C ALA A 212 -20.60 2.26 -2.91
N ASN A 213 -20.68 1.00 -3.36
CA ASN A 213 -21.61 0.02 -2.84
C ASN A 213 -21.02 -0.70 -1.63
N TYR A 214 -21.56 -0.46 -0.44
CA TYR A 214 -21.08 -1.05 0.82
C TYR A 214 -21.90 -2.25 1.30
N GLU A 215 -22.74 -2.84 0.45
CA GLU A 215 -23.52 -4.03 0.80
C GLU A 215 -22.60 -5.22 1.12
N LYS A 216 -22.89 -5.90 2.22
CA LYS A 216 -22.13 -7.09 2.65
C LYS A 216 -22.65 -8.32 1.91
N VAL A 217 -22.11 -8.57 0.72
CA VAL A 217 -22.38 -9.77 -0.07
C VAL A 217 -21.14 -10.69 -0.11
N PRO A 218 -21.30 -12.00 -0.41
CA PRO A 218 -20.18 -12.92 -0.61
C PRO A 218 -19.21 -12.46 -1.71
N TYR A 219 -17.95 -12.89 -1.61
CA TYR A 219 -16.87 -12.54 -2.56
C TYR A 219 -17.28 -12.73 -4.02
N GLU A 220 -18.00 -13.81 -4.31
CA GLU A 220 -18.43 -14.20 -5.65
C GLU A 220 -19.48 -13.26 -6.26
N LYS A 221 -20.05 -12.36 -5.46
CA LYS A 221 -21.03 -11.35 -5.89
C LYS A 221 -20.46 -9.93 -5.99
N TRP A 222 -19.20 -9.73 -5.64
CA TRP A 222 -18.57 -8.42 -5.78
C TRP A 222 -18.39 -8.06 -7.26
N SER A 223 -18.51 -6.77 -7.54
CA SER A 223 -18.41 -6.23 -8.88
C SER A 223 -17.45 -5.05 -8.92
N ALA A 224 -16.77 -4.88 -10.06
CA ALA A 224 -15.96 -3.70 -10.33
C ALA A 224 -16.78 -2.40 -10.21
N SER A 225 -18.09 -2.46 -10.46
CA SER A 225 -19.02 -1.33 -10.32
C SER A 225 -19.30 -0.92 -8.87
N ASP A 226 -18.94 -1.74 -7.88
CA ASP A 226 -19.12 -1.41 -6.46
C ASP A 226 -18.15 -0.31 -6.02
N TRP A 227 -17.06 -0.10 -6.76
CA TRP A 227 -16.01 0.86 -6.45
C TRP A 227 -16.37 2.30 -6.83
N PRO A 228 -15.94 3.28 -6.01
CA PRO A 228 -16.33 4.67 -6.19
C PRO A 228 -15.81 5.26 -7.49
N ARG A 229 -16.56 6.23 -8.04
CA ARG A 229 -16.21 6.91 -9.28
C ARG A 229 -15.85 8.36 -9.04
N THR A 230 -16.59 9.04 -8.18
CA THR A 230 -16.57 10.49 -7.98
C THR A 230 -15.93 10.90 -6.66
N TYR A 231 -15.81 9.96 -5.71
CA TYR A 231 -15.26 10.15 -4.37
C TYR A 231 -16.06 11.16 -3.53
N GLN A 232 -17.29 11.44 -3.92
CA GLN A 232 -18.24 12.25 -3.17
C GLN A 232 -18.75 11.47 -1.96
N SER A 233 -18.89 12.12 -0.81
CA SER A 233 -19.48 11.51 0.38
C SER A 233 -20.90 11.01 0.07
N SER A 234 -21.23 9.83 0.59
CA SER A 234 -22.58 9.26 0.51
C SER A 234 -23.62 10.04 1.33
N VAL A 235 -23.19 10.99 2.18
CA VAL A 235 -24.04 11.76 3.09
C VAL A 235 -24.13 13.23 2.68
N TYR A 236 -23.01 13.85 2.30
CA TYR A 236 -22.92 15.29 2.04
C TYR A 236 -22.38 15.59 0.64
N ARG A 237 -23.14 16.36 -0.14
CA ARG A 237 -22.79 16.69 -1.53
C ARG A 237 -21.50 17.49 -1.68
N ASN A 238 -21.10 18.23 -0.66
CA ASN A 238 -19.93 19.11 -0.68
C ASN A 238 -18.70 18.52 0.00
N ILE A 239 -18.74 17.23 0.39
CA ILE A 239 -17.61 16.54 1.02
C ILE A 239 -17.09 15.47 0.06
N PHE A 240 -15.77 15.39 -0.11
CA PHE A 240 -15.10 14.42 -0.98
C PHE A 240 -13.92 13.77 -0.26
N ALA A 241 -13.53 12.56 -0.67
CA ALA A 241 -12.33 11.90 -0.16
C ALA A 241 -11.57 11.13 -1.26
N PRO A 242 -10.57 11.75 -1.91
CA PRO A 242 -9.69 11.04 -2.84
C PRO A 242 -8.51 10.35 -2.12
N GLY A 243 -7.82 9.46 -2.83
CA GLY A 243 -6.58 8.82 -2.37
C GLY A 243 -6.82 7.79 -1.26
N ILE A 244 -5.95 7.75 -0.25
CA ILE A 244 -6.05 6.72 0.81
C ILE A 244 -7.27 6.94 1.73
N ALA A 245 -7.79 8.16 1.83
CA ALA A 245 -8.75 8.56 2.86
C ALA A 245 -10.18 8.01 2.69
N PHE A 246 -10.56 7.52 1.50
CA PHE A 246 -11.86 6.87 1.31
C PHE A 246 -11.87 5.43 1.83
N ALA A 247 -13.06 4.96 2.20
CA ALA A 247 -13.30 3.59 2.61
C ALA A 247 -13.54 2.72 1.37
N PRO A 248 -12.68 1.73 1.08
CA PRO A 248 -12.97 0.73 0.05
C PRO A 248 -14.29 0.00 0.38
N PRO A 249 -15.13 -0.31 -0.63
CA PRO A 249 -16.38 -1.05 -0.42
C PRO A 249 -16.14 -2.46 0.10
N HIS A 250 -15.08 -3.09 -0.40
CA HIS A 250 -14.62 -4.43 -0.08
C HIS A 250 -13.11 -4.55 -0.41
N PRO A 251 -12.40 -5.58 0.07
CA PRO A 251 -11.04 -5.87 -0.40
C PRO A 251 -11.04 -6.31 -1.87
N ILE A 252 -9.85 -6.28 -2.48
CA ILE A 252 -9.66 -6.77 -3.86
C ILE A 252 -9.34 -8.27 -3.81
N SER A 253 -8.29 -8.63 -3.07
CA SER A 253 -7.95 -10.03 -2.82
C SER A 253 -9.03 -10.72 -1.99
N ARG A 254 -9.22 -12.01 -2.23
CA ARG A 254 -10.22 -12.80 -1.51
C ARG A 254 -9.97 -12.77 0.01
N PRO A 255 -10.93 -12.30 0.83
CA PRO A 255 -10.80 -12.31 2.28
C PRO A 255 -10.56 -13.71 2.80
N ARG A 256 -9.62 -13.84 3.75
CA ARG A 256 -9.38 -15.07 4.48
C ARG A 256 -9.44 -14.79 5.98
N GLN A 257 -9.88 -15.80 6.73
CA GLN A 257 -9.92 -15.77 8.18
C GLN A 257 -9.46 -17.12 8.73
N THR A 258 -8.89 -17.11 9.91
CA THR A 258 -8.63 -18.33 10.69
C THR A 258 -9.95 -18.92 11.20
N ALA A 259 -9.90 -20.13 11.76
CA ALA A 259 -11.06 -20.75 12.42
C ALA A 259 -11.60 -19.93 13.62
N SER A 260 -10.76 -19.09 14.23
CA SER A 260 -11.14 -18.19 15.33
C SER A 260 -11.77 -16.87 14.85
N GLY A 261 -11.85 -16.64 13.53
CA GLY A 261 -12.40 -15.41 12.93
C GLY A 261 -11.39 -14.27 12.77
N LEU A 262 -10.10 -14.52 13.02
CA LEU A 262 -9.05 -13.54 12.78
C LEU A 262 -8.87 -13.33 11.28
N THR A 263 -9.05 -12.10 10.81
CA THR A 263 -8.83 -11.75 9.40
C THR A 263 -7.34 -11.65 9.09
N ILE A 264 -6.89 -12.44 8.12
CA ILE A 264 -5.54 -12.38 7.56
C ILE A 264 -5.70 -12.26 6.04
N SER A 265 -5.76 -11.01 5.58
CA SER A 265 -5.96 -10.67 4.18
C SER A 265 -5.41 -9.27 3.93
N PRO A 266 -4.70 -9.06 2.82
CA PRO A 266 -4.20 -7.73 2.47
C PRO A 266 -5.36 -6.78 2.18
N ALA A 267 -5.17 -5.52 2.58
CA ALA A 267 -6.10 -4.45 2.29
C ALA A 267 -5.73 -3.76 0.96
N PRO A 268 -6.71 -3.25 0.19
CA PRO A 268 -6.44 -2.68 -1.13
C PRO A 268 -5.46 -1.51 -1.11
N PRO A 269 -4.40 -1.51 -1.92
CA PRO A 269 -3.48 -0.39 -2.01
C PRO A 269 -4.10 0.78 -2.79
N ARG A 270 -3.80 2.01 -2.36
CA ARG A 270 -4.15 3.25 -3.09
C ARG A 270 -2.85 3.94 -3.48
N THR A 271 -2.30 3.55 -4.61
CA THR A 271 -0.97 3.98 -5.10
C THR A 271 -0.98 5.41 -5.65
N GLY A 272 0.17 5.92 -6.09
CA GLY A 272 0.34 7.31 -6.53
C GLY A 272 -0.51 7.70 -7.73
N MET A 273 -0.47 6.90 -8.80
CA MET A 273 -1.24 7.16 -10.04
C MET A 273 -2.76 7.23 -9.81
N PRO A 274 -3.45 6.23 -9.21
CA PRO A 274 -4.87 6.34 -8.92
C PRO A 274 -5.15 7.53 -7.99
N SER A 275 -4.33 7.79 -6.96
CA SER A 275 -4.53 8.94 -6.06
C SER A 275 -4.49 10.29 -6.81
N ALA A 276 -3.57 10.44 -7.77
CA ALA A 276 -3.48 11.64 -8.59
C ALA A 276 -4.69 11.80 -9.53
N MET A 277 -5.16 10.71 -10.13
CA MET A 277 -6.36 10.70 -10.98
C MET A 277 -7.63 11.02 -10.18
N MET A 278 -7.78 10.47 -8.98
CA MET A 278 -8.85 10.80 -8.04
C MET A 278 -8.86 12.29 -7.70
N GLY A 279 -7.69 12.84 -7.33
CA GLY A 279 -7.56 14.27 -7.02
C GLY A 279 -7.96 15.17 -8.20
N LYS A 280 -7.57 14.80 -9.43
CA LYS A 280 -7.98 15.51 -10.64
C LYS A 280 -9.49 15.44 -10.89
N ALA A 281 -10.09 14.27 -10.74
CA ALA A 281 -11.53 14.09 -10.91
C ALA A 281 -12.32 14.93 -9.90
N VAL A 282 -11.95 14.87 -8.62
CA VAL A 282 -12.57 15.67 -7.56
C VAL A 282 -12.43 17.17 -7.84
N ALA A 283 -11.23 17.64 -8.20
CA ALA A 283 -11.00 19.06 -8.50
C ALA A 283 -11.84 19.57 -9.68
N ARG A 284 -11.97 18.77 -10.75
CA ARG A 284 -12.81 19.11 -11.91
C ARG A 284 -14.29 19.17 -11.53
N SER A 285 -14.77 18.14 -10.83
CA SER A 285 -16.15 18.06 -10.33
C SER A 285 -16.52 19.25 -9.45
N ILE A 286 -15.69 19.58 -8.46
CA ILE A 286 -15.90 20.75 -7.59
C ILE A 286 -15.91 22.05 -8.40
N THR A 287 -15.02 22.18 -9.39
CA THR A 287 -14.96 23.39 -10.23
C THR A 287 -16.25 23.59 -11.03
N ASP A 288 -16.81 22.53 -11.60
CA ASP A 288 -18.05 22.61 -12.36
C ASP A 288 -19.26 22.86 -11.46
N MET A 289 -19.30 22.23 -10.28
CA MET A 289 -20.34 22.44 -9.27
C MET A 289 -20.32 23.88 -8.73
N ALA A 290 -19.14 24.40 -8.36
CA ALA A 290 -18.99 25.75 -7.85
C ALA A 290 -19.35 26.83 -8.89
N LYS A 291 -19.20 26.53 -10.19
CA LYS A 291 -19.58 27.43 -11.29
C LYS A 291 -21.03 27.28 -11.74
N GLY A 292 -21.82 26.44 -11.05
CA GLY A 292 -23.21 26.17 -11.43
C GLY A 292 -23.38 25.45 -12.77
N ARG A 293 -22.32 24.79 -13.28
CA ARG A 293 -22.37 24.02 -14.53
C ARG A 293 -22.99 22.64 -14.36
N SER A 294 -22.97 22.12 -13.13
CA SER A 294 -23.56 20.84 -12.77
C SER A 294 -23.96 20.85 -11.29
N GLU A 295 -25.02 20.13 -10.93
CA GLU A 295 -25.38 19.90 -9.51
C GLU A 295 -24.69 18.67 -8.90
N THR A 296 -24.09 17.83 -9.75
CA THR A 296 -23.42 16.57 -9.39
C THR A 296 -21.99 16.51 -9.93
N PRO A 297 -21.13 15.62 -9.38
CA PRO A 297 -19.77 15.47 -9.89
C PRO A 297 -19.72 15.14 -11.39
N THR A 298 -18.85 15.81 -12.15
CA THR A 298 -18.76 15.72 -13.61
C THR A 298 -17.60 14.85 -14.11
N ALA A 299 -16.64 14.51 -13.25
CA ALA A 299 -15.47 13.71 -13.58
C ALA A 299 -15.35 12.49 -12.68
N THR A 300 -14.84 11.39 -13.25
CA THR A 300 -14.69 10.09 -12.59
C THR A 300 -13.27 9.57 -12.67
N ALA A 301 -12.86 8.76 -11.69
CA ALA A 301 -11.57 8.08 -11.67
C ALA A 301 -11.64 6.77 -10.86
N SER A 302 -12.50 5.83 -11.24
CA SER A 302 -12.65 4.56 -10.51
C SER A 302 -11.40 3.68 -10.65
N MET A 303 -11.02 2.97 -9.59
CA MET A 303 -9.95 1.96 -9.62
C MET A 303 -10.31 0.75 -10.49
N ALA A 304 -11.59 0.55 -10.81
CA ALA A 304 -12.07 -0.42 -11.80
C ALA A 304 -11.87 0.04 -13.27
N GLU A 305 -11.52 1.31 -13.48
CA GLU A 305 -11.35 1.91 -14.81
C GLU A 305 -9.98 2.55 -15.01
N THR A 306 -9.14 2.46 -13.98
CA THR A 306 -7.83 3.11 -13.90
C THR A 306 -6.76 2.04 -13.72
N GLY A 307 -5.62 2.24 -14.36
CA GLY A 307 -4.45 1.40 -14.15
C GLY A 307 -3.54 1.92 -13.03
N ALA A 308 -2.58 1.11 -12.63
CA ALA A 308 -1.49 1.56 -11.77
C ALA A 308 -0.16 1.10 -12.36
N ALA A 309 0.85 1.96 -12.25
CA ALA A 309 2.25 1.60 -12.44
C ALA A 309 2.92 1.61 -11.06
N CYS A 310 3.52 0.48 -10.69
CA CYS A 310 4.36 0.33 -9.52
C CYS A 310 5.78 0.01 -9.97
N VAL A 311 6.76 0.77 -9.49
CA VAL A 311 8.17 0.51 -9.78
C VAL A 311 8.87 0.31 -8.43
N ALA A 312 9.18 -0.94 -8.12
CA ALA A 312 9.90 -1.32 -6.90
C ALA A 312 11.39 -1.44 -7.22
N SER A 313 12.22 -0.58 -6.63
CA SER A 313 13.68 -0.72 -6.74
C SER A 313 14.13 -2.08 -6.20
N ALA A 314 14.97 -2.77 -6.94
CA ALA A 314 15.58 -4.06 -6.60
C ALA A 314 17.12 -3.97 -6.51
N GLY A 315 17.61 -2.74 -6.27
CA GLY A 315 19.02 -2.37 -6.13
C GLY A 315 19.24 -0.96 -6.65
N ALA A 316 19.66 -0.04 -5.79
CA ALA A 316 19.86 1.35 -6.16
C ALA A 316 21.30 1.57 -6.65
N ASN A 317 21.52 1.48 -7.97
CA ASN A 317 22.80 1.80 -8.58
C ASN A 317 22.61 2.37 -9.99
N PRO A 318 23.27 3.49 -10.38
CA PRO A 318 23.10 4.10 -11.70
C PRO A 318 23.41 3.19 -12.90
N PHE A 319 24.28 2.19 -12.73
CA PHE A 319 24.76 1.32 -13.82
C PHE A 319 24.33 -0.14 -13.65
N THR A 320 24.19 -0.60 -12.41
CA THR A 320 23.83 -2.00 -12.08
C THR A 320 22.51 -2.12 -11.33
N GLY A 321 21.79 -1.01 -11.16
CA GLY A 321 20.52 -0.98 -10.48
C GLY A 321 19.48 -1.76 -11.28
N THR A 322 18.55 -2.38 -10.55
CA THR A 322 17.41 -3.06 -11.16
C THR A 322 16.16 -2.57 -10.46
N ALA A 323 15.03 -2.62 -11.15
CA ALA A 323 13.73 -2.42 -10.52
C ALA A 323 12.71 -3.36 -11.16
N ALA A 324 11.83 -3.90 -10.34
CA ALA A 324 10.62 -4.57 -10.79
C ALA A 324 9.60 -3.48 -11.15
N SER A 325 9.34 -3.31 -12.44
CA SER A 325 8.30 -2.42 -12.96
C SER A 325 7.09 -3.25 -13.28
N ILE A 326 5.96 -2.88 -12.72
CA ILE A 326 4.69 -3.58 -12.83
C ILE A 326 3.65 -2.57 -13.28
N THR A 327 2.95 -2.87 -14.36
CA THR A 327 1.73 -2.16 -14.72
C THR A 327 0.54 -3.09 -14.57
N VAL A 328 -0.60 -2.52 -14.23
CA VAL A 328 -1.85 -3.26 -14.08
C VAL A 328 -3.00 -2.42 -14.60
N PHE A 329 -3.93 -3.03 -15.35
CA PHE A 329 -5.15 -2.37 -15.78
C PHE A 329 -6.31 -3.35 -15.94
N PRO A 330 -7.48 -3.09 -15.32
CA PRO A 330 -7.71 -2.16 -14.22
C PRO A 330 -7.08 -2.65 -12.90
N ILE A 331 -6.99 -1.75 -11.90
CA ILE A 331 -6.48 -2.10 -10.57
C ILE A 331 -7.41 -3.11 -9.89
N VAL A 332 -8.71 -2.81 -9.87
CA VAL A 332 -9.75 -3.72 -9.39
C VAL A 332 -10.13 -4.64 -10.56
N PRO A 333 -10.01 -5.98 -10.42
CA PRO A 333 -10.38 -6.91 -11.48
C PRO A 333 -11.83 -6.74 -11.94
N ASP A 334 -12.03 -6.77 -13.26
CA ASP A 334 -13.33 -6.73 -13.92
C ASP A 334 -13.49 -7.98 -14.79
N TYR A 335 -14.00 -9.05 -14.20
CA TYR A 335 -14.23 -10.33 -14.89
C TYR A 335 -15.40 -10.28 -15.89
N ALA A 336 -16.25 -9.25 -15.83
CA ALA A 336 -17.29 -9.06 -16.85
C ALA A 336 -16.67 -8.52 -18.14
N ARG A 337 -15.69 -7.62 -18.04
CA ARG A 337 -14.96 -7.05 -19.18
C ARG A 337 -13.77 -7.90 -19.63
N PHE A 338 -13.10 -8.59 -18.70
CA PHE A 338 -11.92 -9.42 -18.94
C PHE A 338 -12.10 -10.81 -18.30
N PRO A 339 -12.84 -11.73 -18.94
CA PRO A 339 -13.27 -12.98 -18.30
C PRO A 339 -12.15 -13.91 -17.84
N GLU A 340 -10.98 -13.89 -18.48
CA GLU A 340 -9.90 -14.85 -18.20
C GLU A 340 -9.04 -14.45 -16.99
N THR A 341 -8.71 -13.16 -16.87
CA THR A 341 -7.72 -12.68 -15.89
C THR A 341 -8.26 -11.54 -15.01
N GLY A 342 -9.47 -11.06 -15.28
CA GLY A 342 -10.03 -9.84 -14.69
C GLY A 342 -9.33 -8.56 -15.15
N ARG A 343 -8.33 -8.65 -16.04
CA ARG A 343 -7.48 -7.52 -16.45
C ARG A 343 -7.12 -7.56 -17.93
N ASP A 344 -6.77 -6.41 -18.50
CA ASP A 344 -6.27 -6.34 -19.88
C ASP A 344 -4.80 -6.80 -19.89
N PRO A 345 -4.47 -7.94 -20.53
CA PRO A 345 -3.09 -8.43 -20.59
C PRO A 345 -2.17 -7.46 -21.34
N ARG A 346 -2.68 -6.66 -22.28
CA ARG A 346 -1.87 -5.70 -23.05
C ARG A 346 -1.32 -4.56 -22.19
N TYR A 347 -1.96 -4.29 -21.06
CA TYR A 347 -1.58 -3.22 -20.13
C TYR A 347 -1.15 -3.77 -18.76
N THR A 348 -1.13 -5.09 -18.60
CA THR A 348 -0.72 -5.78 -17.38
C THR A 348 0.54 -6.59 -17.65
N PHE A 349 1.70 -5.99 -17.42
CA PHE A 349 2.99 -6.64 -17.65
C PHE A 349 3.98 -6.28 -16.55
N GLY A 350 5.04 -7.09 -16.46
CA GLY A 350 6.09 -6.93 -15.46
C GLY A 350 7.46 -7.13 -16.07
N GLU A 351 8.41 -6.26 -15.73
CA GLU A 351 9.80 -6.38 -16.17
C GLU A 351 10.74 -6.07 -15.00
N ILE A 352 11.81 -6.86 -14.86
CA ILE A 352 12.96 -6.50 -14.03
C ILE A 352 14.07 -6.01 -14.94
N GLY A 353 14.57 -4.81 -14.68
CA GLY A 353 15.74 -4.33 -15.40
C GLY A 353 16.20 -2.95 -14.97
N LEU A 354 17.30 -2.51 -15.58
CA LEU A 354 17.88 -1.19 -15.39
C LEU A 354 16.94 -0.07 -15.88
N ALA A 355 16.11 -0.36 -16.90
CA ALA A 355 15.12 0.59 -17.41
C ALA A 355 14.15 1.04 -16.30
N GLY A 356 13.64 0.09 -15.50
CA GLY A 356 12.78 0.40 -14.36
C GLY A 356 13.46 1.29 -13.32
N HIS A 357 14.75 1.06 -13.04
CA HIS A 357 15.52 1.89 -12.10
C HIS A 357 15.58 3.35 -12.56
N TRP A 358 15.88 3.59 -13.84
CA TRP A 358 15.89 4.95 -14.41
C TRP A 358 14.50 5.58 -14.46
N ILE A 359 13.46 4.79 -14.76
CA ILE A 359 12.07 5.25 -14.72
C ILE A 359 11.70 5.74 -13.31
N LYS A 360 12.08 5.00 -12.25
CA LYS A 360 11.86 5.44 -10.86
C LYS A 360 12.53 6.78 -10.55
N ILE A 361 13.79 6.95 -10.95
CA ILE A 361 14.55 8.22 -10.75
C ILE A 361 13.86 9.37 -11.50
N LEU A 362 13.48 9.13 -12.75
CA LEU A 362 12.79 10.12 -13.58
C LEU A 362 11.47 10.54 -12.94
N LEU A 363 10.63 9.58 -12.55
CA LEU A 363 9.35 9.82 -11.88
C LEU A 363 9.54 10.59 -10.56
N HIS A 364 10.56 10.24 -9.77
CA HIS A 364 10.88 10.95 -8.53
C HIS A 364 11.16 12.44 -8.78
N HIS A 365 12.04 12.75 -9.73
CA HIS A 365 12.38 14.15 -10.03
C HIS A 365 11.25 14.90 -10.73
N MET A 366 10.52 14.25 -11.65
CA MET A 366 9.37 14.83 -12.34
C MET A 366 8.23 15.15 -11.36
N PHE A 367 7.95 14.25 -10.40
CA PHE A 367 6.97 14.49 -9.36
C PHE A 367 7.35 15.68 -8.47
N LEU A 368 8.60 15.76 -8.01
CA LEU A 368 9.07 16.91 -7.21
C LEU A 368 9.06 18.22 -8.00
N TYR A 369 9.40 18.18 -9.29
CA TYR A 369 9.31 19.33 -10.18
C TYR A 369 7.87 19.85 -10.27
N LYS A 370 6.93 18.92 -10.42
CA LYS A 370 5.49 19.18 -10.51
C LYS A 370 4.91 19.68 -9.19
N ALA A 371 5.27 19.07 -8.07
CA ALA A 371 4.85 19.48 -6.73
C ALA A 371 5.33 20.89 -6.37
N ARG A 372 6.48 21.32 -6.90
CA ARG A 372 6.99 22.70 -6.80
C ARG A 372 6.35 23.67 -7.79
N MET A 373 5.39 23.23 -8.61
CA MET A 373 4.69 24.02 -9.62
C MET A 373 5.62 24.77 -10.59
N ARG A 374 6.78 24.18 -10.92
CA ARG A 374 7.77 24.80 -11.81
C ARG A 374 7.26 24.96 -13.24
N PRO A 375 7.80 25.90 -14.06
CA PRO A 375 7.32 26.14 -15.42
C PRO A 375 7.14 24.87 -16.25
N GLY A 376 6.00 24.73 -16.94
CA GLY A 376 5.69 23.55 -17.73
C GLY A 376 5.17 22.33 -16.94
N TRP A 377 5.01 22.41 -15.60
CA TRP A 377 4.55 21.27 -14.79
C TRP A 377 3.24 20.63 -15.25
N ARG A 378 2.36 21.41 -15.87
CA ARG A 378 1.05 20.93 -16.39
C ARG A 378 1.19 19.95 -17.56
N LEU A 379 2.34 19.94 -18.24
CA LEU A 379 2.66 19.04 -19.34
C LEU A 379 3.19 17.69 -18.85
N ILE A 380 3.58 17.59 -17.58
CA ILE A 380 4.02 16.33 -16.97
C ILE A 380 2.78 15.46 -16.73
N PRO A 381 2.68 14.28 -17.36
CA PRO A 381 1.55 13.36 -17.16
C PRO A 381 1.45 12.89 -15.69
N GLU A 382 0.34 12.24 -15.34
CA GLU A 382 0.29 11.46 -14.09
C GLU A 382 0.92 10.08 -14.28
#